data_AF-A0A3D0WNC0-F1
#
_entry.id   AF-A0A3D0WNC0-F1
#
_cell.length_a   1.000
_cell.length_b   1.000
_cell.length_c   1.000
_cell.angle_alpha   90.00
_cell.angle_beta   90.00
_cell.angle_gamma   90.00
#
_symmetry.space_group_name_H-M   'P 1'
#
loop_
_entity.id
_entity.type
_entity.pdbx_description
1 polymer ?
#
loop_
_entity_poly.entity_id
_entity_poly.type
_entity_poly.pdbx_seq_one_letter_code
_entity_poly.pdbx_strand_id
1 'polypeptide(L)'
;MKTKTFFQTICIVAISMLFVISCNRDDHISLTKEEIQEIETYNPQLLIENFAAALAKVFSENKEIRELVKDEALKMIDDDYDVLYILVKDVKLKDNSTLESNLSKYLPREKLSQLIQEIPTLTIFVPELIDDAFSAVKWDTDLDIPKVAFIDKENNVHYIDSFGDKKTFAHNEIPLFPIVVLKKSERIVLKSSKLRSSIQDNVTVIRANNGLEFVFDDEIYDNIKPKQILTRLGANTDIPSNMNKMF
;
A
#
# COMPACT_ATOMS: atom_id res chain seq x y z
N MET A 1 29.04 -66.57 -52.67
CA MET A 1 28.77 -65.36 -53.49
C MET A 1 27.31 -65.39 -53.93
N LYS A 2 26.48 -64.50 -53.37
CA LYS A 2 25.11 -64.07 -53.76
C LYS A 2 24.34 -63.62 -52.51
N THR A 3 24.87 -62.58 -51.88
CA THR A 3 24.11 -61.55 -51.16
C THR A 3 23.10 -60.92 -52.11
N LYS A 4 21.82 -60.80 -51.71
CA LYS A 4 20.91 -59.65 -51.97
C LYS A 4 19.41 -59.94 -51.82
N THR A 5 18.95 -61.17 -51.54
CA THR A 5 17.50 -61.44 -51.43
C THR A 5 16.97 -61.50 -49.99
N PHE A 6 17.84 -61.47 -48.98
CA PHE A 6 17.43 -61.48 -47.56
C PHE A 6 16.90 -60.13 -47.05
N PHE A 7 17.07 -59.05 -47.82
CA PHE A 7 16.66 -57.69 -47.42
C PHE A 7 15.34 -57.23 -48.05
N GLN A 8 14.73 -58.02 -48.94
CA GLN A 8 13.46 -57.67 -49.60
C GLN A 8 12.24 -58.43 -49.07
N THR A 9 12.41 -59.46 -48.24
CA THR A 9 11.30 -60.20 -47.61
C THR A 9 11.02 -59.75 -46.17
N ILE A 10 11.92 -58.97 -45.55
CA ILE A 10 11.72 -58.38 -44.22
C ILE A 10 10.83 -57.11 -44.28
N CYS A 11 10.68 -56.48 -45.45
CA CYS A 11 9.88 -55.26 -45.60
C CYS A 11 8.38 -55.47 -45.83
N ILE A 12 7.88 -56.69 -45.99
CA ILE A 12 6.46 -56.95 -46.32
C ILE A 12 5.66 -57.55 -45.13
N VAL A 13 6.34 -57.96 -44.05
CA VAL A 13 5.67 -58.44 -42.81
C VAL A 13 5.49 -57.32 -41.77
N ALA A 14 6.06 -56.13 -42.00
CA ALA A 14 5.96 -54.99 -41.09
C ALA A 14 4.82 -54.00 -41.40
N ILE A 15 3.97 -54.26 -42.41
CA ILE A 15 3.00 -53.27 -42.94
C ILE A 15 1.51 -53.67 -42.79
N SER A 16 1.16 -54.86 -42.26
CA SER A 16 -0.26 -55.29 -42.32
C SER A 16 -0.86 -55.97 -41.09
N MET A 17 -0.42 -55.63 -39.89
CA MET A 17 -1.16 -55.88 -38.64
C MET A 17 -0.72 -54.80 -37.64
N LEU A 18 -1.54 -53.91 -37.10
CA LEU A 18 -2.98 -53.81 -37.01
C LEU A 18 -3.31 -52.32 -36.85
N PHE A 19 -4.18 -51.83 -37.72
CA PHE A 19 -5.05 -50.70 -37.43
C PHE A 19 -5.84 -51.01 -36.15
N VAL A 20 -5.64 -50.24 -35.08
CA VAL A 20 -6.66 -49.58 -34.26
C VAL A 20 -6.00 -48.82 -33.12
N ILE A 21 -5.53 -47.59 -33.39
CA ILE A 21 -5.40 -46.57 -32.35
C ILE A 21 -6.05 -45.30 -32.91
N SER A 22 -7.38 -45.25 -32.81
CA SER A 22 -8.10 -43.97 -32.77
C SER A 22 -7.99 -43.48 -31.33
N CYS A 23 -6.92 -42.74 -31.01
CA CYS A 23 -6.87 -41.97 -29.78
C CYS A 23 -7.57 -40.65 -30.03
N ASN A 24 -8.69 -40.45 -29.31
CA ASN A 24 -9.35 -39.17 -29.17
C ASN A 24 -8.32 -38.10 -28.77
N ARG A 25 -8.47 -36.92 -29.37
CA ARG A 25 -7.92 -35.68 -28.85
C ARG A 25 -8.65 -35.35 -27.55
N ASP A 26 -8.07 -35.80 -26.45
CA ASP A 26 -8.25 -35.19 -25.14
C ASP A 26 -6.84 -34.95 -24.61
N ASP A 27 -6.36 -33.71 -24.76
CA ASP A 27 -5.06 -33.27 -24.25
C ASP A 27 -5.09 -33.25 -22.72
N HIS A 28 -4.97 -34.42 -22.09
CA HIS A 28 -4.64 -34.52 -20.68
C HIS A 28 -3.12 -34.40 -20.53
N ILE A 29 -2.67 -33.15 -20.37
CA ILE A 29 -1.34 -32.84 -19.87
C ILE A 29 -1.26 -33.36 -18.44
N SER A 30 -0.51 -34.44 -18.25
CA SER A 30 -0.17 -34.95 -16.92
C SER A 30 0.90 -34.04 -16.33
N LEU A 31 0.46 -33.02 -15.59
CA LEU A 31 1.35 -32.15 -14.82
C LEU A 31 1.93 -32.96 -13.66
N THR A 32 3.24 -33.19 -13.69
CA THR A 32 4.01 -33.63 -12.54
C THR A 32 3.88 -32.59 -11.43
N LYS A 33 3.71 -33.08 -10.21
CA LYS A 33 3.27 -32.38 -9.00
C LYS A 33 4.18 -31.26 -8.47
N GLU A 34 5.15 -30.79 -9.26
CA GLU A 34 6.25 -29.90 -8.80
C GLU A 34 6.34 -28.54 -9.51
N GLU A 35 5.44 -28.22 -10.45
CA GLU A 35 5.40 -26.87 -11.07
C GLU A 35 3.98 -26.28 -11.11
N ILE A 36 3.27 -26.32 -9.99
CA ILE A 36 2.18 -25.37 -9.78
C ILE A 36 2.83 -24.08 -9.32
N GLN A 37 3.23 -23.26 -10.29
CA GLN A 37 3.44 -21.83 -10.06
C GLN A 37 2.12 -21.31 -9.50
N GLU A 38 2.10 -20.99 -8.21
CA GLU A 38 0.94 -20.44 -7.53
C GLU A 38 0.51 -19.21 -8.32
N ILE A 39 -0.63 -19.30 -9.01
CA ILE A 39 -1.28 -18.13 -9.60
C ILE A 39 -1.77 -17.34 -8.39
N GLU A 40 -0.87 -16.50 -7.87
CA GLU A 40 -1.17 -15.57 -6.78
C GLU A 40 -2.30 -14.68 -7.30
N THR A 41 -3.52 -14.98 -6.88
CA THR A 41 -4.70 -14.22 -7.31
C THR A 41 -4.48 -12.80 -6.84
N TYR A 42 -4.39 -11.87 -7.79
CA TYR A 42 -4.10 -10.46 -7.51
C TYR A 42 -5.06 -9.92 -6.44
N ASN A 43 -4.51 -9.60 -5.26
CA ASN A 43 -5.27 -9.07 -4.14
C ASN A 43 -4.59 -7.79 -3.64
N PRO A 44 -5.11 -6.59 -3.98
CA PRO A 44 -4.56 -5.32 -3.50
C PRO A 44 -4.41 -5.24 -1.97
N GLN A 45 -5.28 -5.96 -1.23
CA GLN A 45 -5.20 -6.01 0.23
C GLN A 45 -3.94 -6.69 0.73
N LEU A 46 -3.50 -7.74 0.02
CA LEU A 46 -2.29 -8.48 0.36
C LEU A 46 -1.05 -7.61 0.18
N LEU A 47 -1.07 -6.64 -0.76
CA LEU A 47 0.02 -5.66 -0.92
C LEU A 47 0.14 -4.76 0.32
N ILE A 48 -0.97 -4.26 0.85
CA ILE A 48 -0.98 -3.42 2.08
C ILE A 48 -0.52 -4.26 3.28
N GLU A 49 -1.02 -5.48 3.44
CA GLU A 49 -0.65 -6.36 4.55
C GLU A 49 0.86 -6.71 4.51
N ASN A 50 1.38 -7.07 3.34
CA ASN A 50 2.81 -7.36 3.18
C ASN A 50 3.68 -6.12 3.42
N PHE A 51 3.22 -4.94 2.98
CA PHE A 51 3.88 -3.68 3.27
C PHE A 51 3.87 -3.36 4.77
N ALA A 52 2.75 -3.59 5.45
CA ALA A 52 2.64 -3.41 6.90
C ALA A 52 3.64 -4.28 7.66
N ALA A 53 3.74 -5.56 7.29
CA ALA A 53 4.69 -6.49 7.89
C ALA A 53 6.15 -6.09 7.65
N ALA A 54 6.48 -5.64 6.43
CA ALA A 54 7.81 -5.14 6.12
C ALA A 54 8.14 -3.85 6.89
N LEU A 55 7.19 -2.91 6.95
CA LEU A 55 7.37 -1.64 7.65
C LEU A 55 7.52 -1.84 9.16
N ALA A 56 6.78 -2.77 9.78
CA ALA A 56 6.92 -3.09 11.20
C ALA A 56 8.33 -3.61 11.54
N LYS A 57 8.90 -4.47 10.68
CA LYS A 57 10.30 -4.95 10.82
C LYS A 57 11.31 -3.81 10.65
N VAL A 58 11.15 -3.00 9.60
CA VAL A 58 12.01 -1.84 9.36
C VAL A 58 11.97 -0.88 10.54
N PHE A 59 10.79 -0.62 11.10
CA PHE A 59 10.67 0.20 12.30
C PHE A 59 11.33 -0.41 13.51
N SER A 60 11.38 -1.73 13.69
CA SER A 60 12.14 -2.30 14.80
C SER A 60 13.65 -2.17 14.66
N GLU A 61 14.15 -2.18 13.42
CA GLU A 61 15.59 -2.28 13.14
C GLU A 61 16.26 -0.93 12.90
N ASN A 62 15.50 0.06 12.43
CA ASN A 62 16.05 1.31 11.94
C ASN A 62 15.39 2.51 12.63
N LYS A 63 16.09 3.05 13.63
CA LYS A 63 15.70 4.27 14.32
C LYS A 63 15.59 5.47 13.37
N GLU A 64 16.53 5.61 12.45
CA GLU A 64 16.58 6.76 11.54
C GLU A 64 15.36 6.80 10.60
N ILE A 65 14.76 5.64 10.30
CA ILE A 65 13.48 5.58 9.58
C ILE A 65 12.32 6.01 10.46
N ARG A 66 12.33 5.69 11.77
CA ARG A 66 11.34 6.24 12.72
C ARG A 66 11.47 7.76 12.82
N GLU A 67 12.68 8.29 12.89
CA GLU A 67 12.98 9.73 12.86
C GLU A 67 12.46 10.37 11.56
N LEU A 68 12.74 9.79 10.39
CA LEU A 68 12.24 10.26 9.10
C LEU A 68 10.70 10.35 9.08
N VAL A 69 10.00 9.29 9.50
CA VAL A 69 8.53 9.28 9.51
C VAL A 69 7.98 10.30 10.50
N LYS A 70 8.56 10.41 11.70
CA LYS A 70 8.17 11.41 12.69
C LYS A 70 8.34 12.84 12.15
N ASP A 71 9.51 13.15 11.60
CA ASP A 71 9.84 14.49 11.09
C ASP A 71 8.95 14.90 9.92
N GLU A 72 8.60 13.96 9.05
CA GLU A 72 7.67 14.19 7.94
C GLU A 72 6.23 14.36 8.43
N ALA A 73 5.80 13.56 9.41
CA ALA A 73 4.46 13.68 9.99
C ALA A 73 4.25 15.05 10.65
N LEU A 74 5.27 15.57 11.35
CA LEU A 74 5.23 16.88 12.02
C LEU A 74 5.11 18.07 11.05
N LYS A 75 5.32 17.87 9.74
CA LYS A 75 5.08 18.91 8.73
C LYS A 75 3.60 19.11 8.44
N MET A 76 2.76 18.14 8.78
CA MET A 76 1.32 18.16 8.60
C MET A 76 0.91 18.58 7.18
N ILE A 77 1.42 17.86 6.17
CA ILE A 77 1.34 18.26 4.75
C ILE A 77 -0.07 18.59 4.28
N ASP A 78 -1.09 17.95 4.85
CA ASP A 78 -2.52 18.13 4.56
C ASP A 78 -3.35 18.41 5.82
N ASP A 79 -2.77 19.10 6.81
CA ASP A 79 -3.33 19.39 8.14
C ASP A 79 -3.49 18.19 9.09
N ASP A 80 -2.96 17.03 8.73
CA ASP A 80 -2.91 15.86 9.61
C ASP A 80 -1.49 15.28 9.66
N TYR A 81 -1.21 14.38 10.61
CA TYR A 81 0.11 13.75 10.77
C TYR A 81 0.36 12.64 9.73
N ASP A 82 0.12 12.98 8.47
CA ASP A 82 0.18 12.10 7.32
C ASP A 82 1.53 12.18 6.60
N VAL A 83 2.12 11.01 6.36
CA VAL A 83 3.35 10.85 5.59
C VAL A 83 3.06 10.11 4.31
N LEU A 84 3.07 10.84 3.19
CA LEU A 84 2.85 10.24 1.87
C LEU A 84 4.09 9.42 1.47
N TYR A 85 3.94 8.09 1.43
CA TYR A 85 5.07 7.15 1.23
C TYR A 85 5.94 7.50 0.02
N ILE A 86 5.30 7.89 -1.09
CA ILE A 86 5.99 8.21 -2.34
C ILE A 86 6.98 9.37 -2.25
N LEU A 87 6.77 10.30 -1.30
CA LEU A 87 7.65 11.46 -1.09
C LEU A 87 8.89 11.11 -0.28
N VAL A 88 8.79 10.10 0.58
CA VAL A 88 9.83 9.76 1.56
C VAL A 88 10.61 8.50 1.21
N LYS A 89 10.10 7.66 0.30
CA LYS A 89 10.67 6.34 -0.01
C LYS A 89 12.16 6.38 -0.44
N ASP A 90 12.57 7.47 -1.10
CA ASP A 90 13.91 7.68 -1.66
C ASP A 90 14.78 8.65 -0.83
N VAL A 91 14.29 9.13 0.32
CA VAL A 91 15.08 10.01 1.18
C VAL A 91 16.30 9.24 1.69
N LYS A 92 17.49 9.82 1.49
CA LYS A 92 18.75 9.22 1.91
C LYS A 92 18.96 9.43 3.40
N LEU A 93 19.19 8.33 4.10
CA LEU A 93 19.64 8.27 5.49
C LEU A 93 21.16 8.49 5.57
N LYS A 94 21.71 8.60 6.78
CA LYS A 94 23.15 8.80 7.05
C LYS A 94 24.03 7.73 6.42
N ASP A 95 23.56 6.49 6.36
CA ASP A 95 24.27 5.36 5.75
C ASP A 95 24.07 5.25 4.23
N ASN A 96 23.44 6.24 3.60
CA ASN A 96 22.98 6.28 2.20
C ASN A 96 21.90 5.25 1.82
N SER A 97 21.38 4.48 2.78
CA SER A 97 20.16 3.70 2.55
C SER A 97 18.95 4.62 2.48
N THR A 98 17.84 4.10 2.00
CA THR A 98 16.53 4.77 1.94
C THR A 98 15.47 3.91 2.61
N LEU A 99 14.29 4.49 2.88
CA LEU A 99 13.13 3.73 3.35
C LEU A 99 12.82 2.56 2.39
N GLU A 100 12.78 2.80 1.08
CA GLU A 100 12.51 1.76 0.09
C GLU A 100 13.58 0.66 0.10
N SER A 101 14.86 1.02 0.25
CA SER A 101 15.94 0.03 0.31
C SER A 101 15.84 -0.86 1.57
N ASN A 102 15.40 -0.30 2.70
CA ASN A 102 15.20 -1.06 3.94
C ASN A 102 13.96 -1.94 3.86
N LEU A 103 12.86 -1.44 3.28
CA LEU A 103 11.67 -2.25 2.98
C LEU A 103 11.99 -3.41 2.04
N SER A 104 12.87 -3.19 1.06
CA SER A 104 13.23 -4.20 0.07
C SER A 104 13.95 -5.44 0.62
N LYS A 105 14.37 -5.40 1.90
CA LYS A 105 14.87 -6.57 2.65
C LYS A 105 13.75 -7.56 3.00
N TYR A 106 12.50 -7.09 3.10
CA TYR A 106 11.35 -7.86 3.57
C TYR A 106 10.21 -7.95 2.56
N LEU A 107 10.19 -7.08 1.56
CA LEU A 107 9.19 -7.05 0.50
C LEU A 107 9.89 -6.85 -0.86
N PRO A 108 9.74 -7.75 -1.85
CA PRO A 108 10.41 -7.60 -3.14
C PRO A 108 10.11 -6.25 -3.81
N ARG A 109 11.10 -5.70 -4.52
CA ARG A 109 10.99 -4.38 -5.18
C ARG A 109 9.87 -4.33 -6.21
N GLU A 110 9.55 -5.46 -6.83
CA GLU A 110 8.44 -5.63 -7.75
C GLU A 110 7.10 -5.39 -7.05
N LYS A 111 6.95 -5.89 -5.81
CA LYS A 111 5.75 -5.67 -4.98
C LYS A 111 5.67 -4.23 -4.46
N LEU A 112 6.80 -3.61 -4.12
CA LEU A 112 6.86 -2.18 -3.79
C LEU A 112 6.47 -1.30 -4.98
N SER A 113 6.95 -1.65 -6.17
CA SER A 113 6.57 -0.96 -7.42
C SER A 113 5.08 -1.13 -7.72
N GLN A 114 4.56 -2.35 -7.55
CA GLN A 114 3.14 -2.65 -7.72
C GLN A 114 2.27 -1.87 -6.71
N LEU A 115 2.68 -1.79 -5.44
CA LEU A 115 2.00 -1.00 -4.42
C LEU A 115 1.88 0.47 -4.83
N ILE A 116 2.95 1.08 -5.36
CA ILE A 116 2.94 2.47 -5.83
C ILE A 116 2.02 2.65 -7.04
N GLN A 117 1.98 1.68 -7.96
CA GLN A 117 1.11 1.76 -9.13
C GLN A 117 -0.37 1.68 -8.75
N GLU A 118 -0.71 0.84 -7.78
CA GLU A 118 -2.09 0.55 -7.39
C GLU A 118 -2.61 1.53 -6.32
N ILE A 119 -1.72 1.99 -5.44
CA ILE A 119 -2.03 2.88 -4.32
C ILE A 119 -0.97 4.00 -4.25
N PRO A 120 -0.90 4.89 -5.26
CA PRO A 120 0.10 5.96 -5.30
C PRO A 120 -0.05 6.96 -4.15
N THR A 121 -1.24 7.01 -3.53
CA THR A 121 -1.56 7.86 -2.39
C THR A 121 -1.47 7.14 -1.04
N LEU A 122 -0.70 6.05 -0.96
CA LEU A 122 -0.48 5.33 0.30
C LEU A 122 0.20 6.26 1.30
N THR A 123 -0.42 6.38 2.46
CA THR A 123 -0.02 7.27 3.55
C THR A 123 0.24 6.46 4.80
N ILE A 124 1.32 6.81 5.50
CA ILE A 124 1.63 6.37 6.86
C ILE A 124 1.11 7.47 7.79
N PHE A 125 -0.01 7.22 8.44
CA PHE A 125 -0.63 8.13 9.40
C PHE A 125 -0.11 7.87 10.81
N VAL A 126 0.30 8.93 11.51
CA VAL A 126 0.73 8.88 12.91
C VAL A 126 -0.38 9.44 13.80
N PRO A 127 -1.21 8.59 14.44
CA PRO A 127 -2.36 9.07 15.19
C PRO A 127 -1.96 9.79 16.48
N GLU A 128 -2.82 10.70 16.92
CA GLU A 128 -2.80 11.22 18.29
C GLU A 128 -3.74 10.36 19.16
N LEU A 129 -3.15 9.53 20.01
CA LEU A 129 -3.88 8.66 20.92
C LEU A 129 -4.23 9.37 22.23
N ILE A 130 -5.32 8.93 22.85
CA ILE A 130 -5.80 9.44 24.15
C ILE A 130 -4.77 9.22 25.26
N ASP A 131 -4.95 9.95 26.36
CA ASP A 131 -4.12 9.84 27.57
C ASP A 131 -2.61 9.96 27.31
N ASP A 132 -2.25 10.72 26.26
CA ASP A 132 -0.88 10.93 25.82
C ASP A 132 -0.12 9.64 25.45
N ALA A 133 -0.84 8.56 25.13
CA ALA A 133 -0.24 7.25 24.92
C ALA A 133 0.75 7.23 23.73
N PHE A 134 0.44 7.95 22.66
CA PHE A 134 1.31 8.09 21.49
C PHE A 134 0.84 9.25 20.59
N SER A 135 1.77 10.02 20.04
CA SER A 135 1.51 11.00 18.99
C SER A 135 2.80 11.36 18.26
N ALA A 136 2.73 11.95 17.06
CA ALA A 136 3.91 12.41 16.34
C ALA A 136 4.77 13.37 17.18
N VAL A 137 4.15 14.26 17.96
CA VAL A 137 4.84 15.22 18.84
C VAL A 137 5.58 14.52 19.98
N LYS A 138 4.97 13.49 20.57
CA LYS A 138 5.48 12.78 21.76
C LYS A 138 6.33 11.55 21.44
N TRP A 139 6.35 11.10 20.18
CA TRP A 139 7.04 9.89 19.76
C TRP A 139 8.53 9.93 20.11
N ASP A 140 8.97 9.13 21.09
CA ASP A 140 10.38 8.92 21.37
C ASP A 140 10.93 7.84 20.43
N THR A 141 11.58 8.26 19.35
CA THR A 141 12.07 7.31 18.35
C THR A 141 13.15 6.37 18.88
N ASP A 142 13.80 6.63 20.01
CA ASP A 142 14.75 5.67 20.61
C ASP A 142 14.03 4.49 21.26
N LEU A 143 12.89 4.76 21.92
CA LEU A 143 12.17 3.78 22.74
C LEU A 143 10.92 3.20 22.06
N ASP A 144 10.19 4.03 21.33
CA ASP A 144 8.90 3.69 20.75
C ASP A 144 9.09 3.07 19.36
N ILE A 145 8.86 1.75 19.30
CA ILE A 145 8.79 1.00 18.05
C ILE A 145 7.31 0.81 17.71
N PRO A 146 6.78 1.52 16.69
CA PRO A 146 5.37 1.42 16.35
C PRO A 146 5.03 0.09 15.70
N LYS A 147 3.86 -0.43 16.06
CA LYS A 147 3.16 -1.43 15.25
C LYS A 147 2.55 -0.77 14.03
N VAL A 148 2.22 -1.56 13.00
CA VAL A 148 1.64 -1.02 11.76
C VAL A 148 0.24 -1.56 11.57
N ALA A 149 -0.74 -0.65 11.61
CA ALA A 149 -2.16 -0.95 11.40
C ALA A 149 -2.59 -0.74 9.95
N PHE A 150 -3.63 -1.47 9.54
CA PHE A 150 -4.31 -1.31 8.26
C PHE A 150 -5.74 -1.83 8.36
N ILE A 151 -6.60 -1.42 7.42
CA ILE A 151 -8.00 -1.86 7.34
C ILE A 151 -8.14 -2.89 6.22
N ASP A 152 -8.85 -3.99 6.48
CA ASP A 152 -9.19 -5.00 5.45
C ASP A 152 -10.44 -4.63 4.62
N LYS A 153 -10.83 -5.51 3.70
CA LYS A 153 -11.99 -5.29 2.81
C LYS A 153 -13.31 -5.33 3.57
N GLU A 154 -13.33 -6.02 4.70
CA GLU A 154 -14.45 -6.19 5.60
C GLU A 154 -14.52 -5.08 6.67
N ASN A 155 -13.65 -4.07 6.58
CA ASN A 155 -13.50 -2.95 7.52
C ASN A 155 -13.04 -3.34 8.93
N ASN A 156 -12.38 -4.49 9.09
CA ASN A 156 -11.69 -4.82 10.32
C ASN A 156 -10.33 -4.11 10.36
N VAL A 157 -9.98 -3.60 11.54
CA VAL A 157 -8.69 -2.96 11.77
C VAL A 157 -7.71 -4.00 12.27
N HIS A 158 -6.68 -4.28 11.47
CA HIS A 158 -5.58 -5.17 11.84
C HIS A 158 -4.36 -4.36 12.22
N TYR A 159 -3.46 -4.96 12.99
CA TYR A 159 -2.10 -4.46 13.18
C TYR A 159 -1.09 -5.60 13.19
N ILE A 160 0.12 -5.29 12.74
CA ILE A 160 1.26 -6.21 12.71
C ILE A 160 2.38 -5.64 13.57
N ASP A 161 2.97 -6.48 14.42
CA ASP A 161 4.16 -6.13 15.19
C ASP A 161 5.47 -6.50 14.47
N SER A 162 6.61 -6.20 15.09
CA SER A 162 7.94 -6.43 14.53
C SER A 162 8.25 -7.92 14.26
N PHE A 163 7.56 -8.84 14.93
CA PHE A 163 7.74 -10.29 14.70
C PHE A 163 6.94 -10.78 13.49
N GLY A 164 6.02 -9.96 12.98
CA GLY A 164 5.11 -10.31 11.91
C GLY A 164 3.79 -10.88 12.41
N ASP A 165 3.50 -10.82 13.72
CA ASP A 165 2.24 -11.32 14.26
C ASP A 165 1.12 -10.35 13.94
N LYS A 166 0.12 -10.83 13.19
CA LYS A 166 -1.09 -10.08 12.86
C LYS A 166 -2.16 -10.26 13.92
N LYS A 167 -2.72 -9.16 14.41
CA LYS A 167 -3.86 -9.13 15.34
C LYS A 167 -4.94 -8.18 14.83
N THR A 168 -6.17 -8.39 15.29
CA THR A 168 -7.33 -7.56 14.93
C THR A 168 -7.80 -6.84 16.18
N PHE A 169 -8.06 -5.53 16.07
CA PHE A 169 -8.68 -4.76 17.14
C PHE A 169 -10.15 -5.16 17.31
N ALA A 170 -10.61 -5.25 18.55
CA ALA A 170 -12.05 -5.27 18.81
C ALA A 170 -12.68 -3.90 18.51
N HIS A 171 -14.00 -3.86 18.26
CA HIS A 171 -14.71 -2.68 17.75
C HIS A 171 -14.62 -1.40 18.63
N ASN A 172 -14.14 -1.51 19.88
CA ASN A 172 -13.96 -0.40 20.82
C ASN A 172 -12.58 -0.43 21.51
N GLU A 173 -11.63 -1.18 20.95
CA GLU A 173 -10.28 -1.23 21.49
C GLU A 173 -9.47 -0.04 20.99
N ILE A 174 -8.92 0.73 21.92
CA ILE A 174 -8.02 1.84 21.62
C ILE A 174 -6.60 1.38 21.97
N PRO A 175 -5.64 1.45 21.04
CA PRO A 175 -4.27 1.10 21.35
C PRO A 175 -3.71 2.04 22.42
N LEU A 176 -2.94 1.47 23.36
CA LEU A 176 -2.14 2.22 24.35
C LEU A 176 -0.65 1.95 24.14
N PHE A 177 -0.25 1.78 22.88
CA PHE A 177 1.12 1.51 22.47
C PHE A 177 1.41 2.27 21.16
N PRO A 178 2.70 2.53 20.85
CA PRO A 178 3.11 3.15 19.60
C PRO A 178 2.54 2.43 18.37
N ILE A 179 1.90 3.17 17.47
CA ILE A 179 1.26 2.61 16.29
C ILE A 179 1.21 3.64 15.17
N VAL A 180 1.37 3.20 13.93
CA VAL A 180 1.04 3.99 12.74
C VAL A 180 -0.01 3.26 11.91
N VAL A 181 -0.76 3.98 11.08
CA VAL A 181 -1.85 3.43 10.28
C VAL A 181 -1.57 3.62 8.79
N LEU A 182 -1.70 2.56 8.00
CA LEU A 182 -1.66 2.63 6.55
C LEU A 182 -3.05 2.95 6.02
N LYS A 183 -3.18 4.07 5.32
CA LYS A 183 -4.42 4.49 4.66
C LYS A 183 -4.12 5.08 3.28
N LYS A 184 -5.16 5.21 2.45
CA LYS A 184 -5.09 6.11 1.28
C LYS A 184 -5.30 7.53 1.77
N SER A 185 -4.57 8.50 1.23
CA SER A 185 -4.85 9.91 1.51
C SER A 185 -6.26 10.27 1.03
N GLU A 186 -6.99 11.00 1.88
CA GLU A 186 -8.29 11.59 1.62
C GLU A 186 -8.21 13.03 1.09
N ARG A 187 -7.03 13.66 1.14
CA ARG A 187 -6.80 15.05 0.71
C ARG A 187 -5.83 15.20 -0.43
N ILE A 188 -4.95 14.23 -0.67
CA ILE A 188 -3.94 14.27 -1.73
C ILE A 188 -4.29 13.23 -2.80
N VAL A 189 -4.43 13.67 -4.04
CA VAL A 189 -4.80 12.83 -5.19
C VAL A 189 -3.72 12.88 -6.26
N LEU A 190 -3.58 11.78 -7.00
CA LEU A 190 -2.68 11.73 -8.16
C LEU A 190 -3.17 12.70 -9.23
N LYS A 191 -2.29 13.60 -9.68
CA LYS A 191 -2.60 14.55 -10.75
C LYS A 191 -2.76 13.80 -12.07
N SER A 192 -4.01 13.57 -12.47
CA SER A 192 -4.31 12.98 -13.78
C SER A 192 -4.35 14.05 -14.86
N SER A 193 -4.03 13.68 -16.10
CA SER A 193 -4.19 14.55 -17.28
C SER A 193 -5.64 14.98 -17.56
N LYS A 194 -6.62 14.38 -16.86
CA LYS A 194 -8.06 14.70 -16.94
C LYS A 194 -8.54 15.65 -15.85
N LEU A 195 -7.69 16.06 -14.88
CA LEU A 195 -8.03 17.18 -14.01
C LEU A 195 -8.19 18.40 -14.92
N ARG A 196 -9.44 18.86 -15.03
CA ARG A 196 -9.92 19.81 -16.03
C ARG A 196 -9.05 21.06 -16.04
N SER A 197 -8.84 21.58 -17.24
CA SER A 197 -8.26 22.88 -17.60
C SER A 197 -8.98 24.11 -16.99
N SER A 198 -9.74 23.93 -15.89
CA SER A 198 -10.46 24.98 -15.18
C SER A 198 -9.82 25.35 -13.83
N ILE A 199 -8.81 24.60 -13.36
CA ILE A 199 -8.01 24.95 -12.17
C ILE A 199 -6.58 25.24 -12.61
N GLN A 200 -6.43 26.12 -13.60
CA GLN A 200 -5.14 26.45 -14.17
C GLN A 200 -4.83 27.88 -13.73
N ASP A 201 -4.15 27.97 -12.58
CA ASP A 201 -3.05 28.93 -12.32
C ASP A 201 -2.59 28.92 -10.85
N ASN A 202 -3.37 28.39 -9.89
CA ASN A 202 -3.05 28.48 -8.44
C ASN A 202 -3.03 27.15 -7.66
N VAL A 203 -2.93 25.99 -8.33
CA VAL A 203 -2.89 24.70 -7.61
C VAL A 203 -1.48 24.38 -7.13
N THR A 204 -1.34 24.11 -5.85
CA THR A 204 -0.11 23.59 -5.25
C THR A 204 0.15 22.17 -5.73
N VAL A 205 1.23 22.00 -6.52
CA VAL A 205 1.64 20.70 -7.06
C VAL A 205 2.75 20.12 -6.18
N ILE A 206 2.49 18.93 -5.63
CA ILE A 206 3.47 18.13 -4.90
C ILE A 206 4.13 17.19 -5.89
N ARG A 207 5.46 17.22 -5.99
CA ARG A 207 6.23 16.39 -6.93
C ARG A 207 7.04 15.34 -6.20
N ALA A 208 6.84 14.08 -6.56
CA ALA A 208 7.66 12.98 -6.10
C ALA A 208 8.91 12.81 -6.98
N ASN A 209 9.96 12.21 -6.43
CA ASN A 209 11.24 12.00 -7.14
C ASN A 209 11.11 11.10 -8.38
N ASN A 210 10.09 10.24 -8.42
CA ASN A 210 9.81 9.37 -9.56
C ASN A 210 9.00 10.06 -10.68
N GLY A 211 8.75 11.37 -10.56
CA GLY A 211 8.03 12.17 -11.55
C GLY A 211 6.51 12.15 -11.40
N LEU A 212 5.96 11.41 -10.43
CA LEU A 212 4.53 11.51 -10.12
C LEU A 212 4.22 12.90 -9.52
N GLU A 213 3.16 13.51 -10.02
CA GLU A 213 2.65 14.77 -9.51
C GLU A 213 1.34 14.51 -8.77
N PHE A 214 1.17 15.19 -7.64
CA PHE A 214 -0.01 15.13 -6.80
C PHE A 214 -0.53 16.55 -6.56
N VAL A 215 -1.82 16.64 -6.24
CA VAL A 215 -2.50 17.88 -5.87
C VAL A 215 -3.41 17.61 -4.68
N PHE A 216 -3.79 18.65 -3.96
CA PHE A 216 -4.85 18.55 -2.98
C PHE A 216 -6.22 18.43 -3.70
N ASP A 217 -7.14 17.65 -3.15
CA ASP A 217 -8.51 17.53 -3.64
C ASP A 217 -9.31 18.84 -3.43
N ASP A 218 -8.92 19.62 -2.42
CA ASP A 218 -9.41 20.97 -2.16
C ASP A 218 -8.24 21.90 -1.77
N GLU A 219 -8.28 23.15 -2.21
CA GLU A 219 -7.24 24.16 -1.95
C GLU A 219 -7.12 24.52 -0.46
N ILE A 220 -8.16 24.28 0.35
CA ILE A 220 -8.12 24.59 1.80
C ILE A 220 -7.04 23.80 2.57
N TYR A 221 -6.55 22.71 1.98
CA TYR A 221 -5.56 21.81 2.59
C TYR A 221 -4.13 22.14 2.17
N ASP A 222 -3.92 23.15 1.31
CA ASP A 222 -2.61 23.44 0.71
C ASP A 222 -1.62 24.16 1.64
N ASN A 223 -2.02 24.49 2.87
CA ASN A 223 -1.24 25.19 3.89
C ASN A 223 -0.63 26.54 3.45
N ILE A 224 -1.04 27.08 2.29
CA ILE A 224 -0.48 28.31 1.71
C ILE A 224 -1.47 29.47 1.89
N LYS A 225 -2.78 29.20 1.84
CA LYS A 225 -3.80 30.23 2.06
C LYS A 225 -4.18 30.30 3.54
N PRO A 226 -4.25 31.49 4.16
CA PRO A 226 -4.81 31.60 5.50
C PRO A 226 -6.24 31.08 5.45
N LYS A 227 -6.54 30.07 6.28
CA LYS A 227 -7.88 29.49 6.40
C LYS A 227 -8.85 30.62 6.68
N GLN A 228 -9.66 31.00 5.69
CA GLN A 228 -10.77 31.91 5.93
C GLN A 228 -11.73 31.17 6.85
N ILE A 229 -11.67 31.46 8.14
CA ILE A 229 -12.76 31.16 9.05
C ILE A 229 -13.93 31.96 8.52
N LEU A 230 -14.78 31.34 7.70
CA LEU A 230 -16.12 31.84 7.42
C LEU A 230 -16.91 31.68 8.71
N THR A 231 -16.61 32.50 9.71
CA THR A 231 -17.60 32.82 10.72
C THR A 231 -18.75 33.38 9.91
N ARG A 232 -19.93 32.76 9.99
CA ARG A 232 -21.16 33.31 9.39
C ARG A 232 -21.46 34.67 10.05
N LEU A 233 -20.74 35.71 9.67
CA LEU A 233 -21.09 37.10 9.88
C LEU A 233 -22.22 37.38 8.89
N GLY A 234 -23.45 37.05 9.32
CA GLY A 234 -24.65 37.25 8.52
C GLY A 234 -25.84 36.32 8.83
N ALA A 235 -25.77 35.47 9.85
CA ALA A 235 -26.98 34.81 10.35
C ALA A 235 -27.61 35.71 11.42
N ASN A 236 -28.69 36.39 11.03
CA ASN A 236 -29.61 37.06 11.94
C ASN A 236 -29.89 36.14 13.13
N THR A 237 -29.58 36.60 14.35
CA THR A 237 -29.81 35.88 15.59
C THR A 237 -31.30 35.88 15.92
N ASP A 238 -32.08 35.11 15.16
CA ASP A 238 -33.40 34.67 15.59
C ASP A 238 -33.36 33.15 15.70
N ILE A 239 -33.10 32.69 16.92
CA ILE A 239 -33.32 31.28 17.28
C ILE A 239 -34.81 31.03 17.05
N PRO A 240 -35.19 30.06 16.18
CA PRO A 240 -36.59 29.76 15.96
C PRO A 240 -37.20 29.33 17.30
N SER A 241 -38.35 29.92 17.64
CA SER A 241 -39.04 29.76 18.93
C SER A 241 -39.48 28.33 19.27
N ASN A 242 -39.18 27.35 18.43
CA ASN A 242 -39.44 25.93 18.64
C ASN A 242 -38.29 25.15 19.32
N MET A 243 -37.11 25.76 19.54
CA MET A 243 -35.98 25.11 20.24
C MET A 243 -35.91 25.37 21.75
N ASN A 244 -36.91 26.01 22.37
CA ASN A 244 -36.92 26.31 23.80
C ASN A 244 -37.64 25.27 24.68
N LYS A 245 -37.90 24.06 24.20
CA LYS A 245 -38.46 22.98 25.03
C LYS A 245 -37.75 21.65 24.79
N MET A 246 -36.52 21.56 25.28
CA MET A 246 -35.95 20.28 25.67
C MET A 246 -34.92 20.51 26.78
N PHE A 247 -35.44 20.88 27.96
CA PHE A 247 -34.88 20.61 29.28
C PHE A 247 -36.05 20.34 30.21
#